data_AF-A0A4U2D039-F1
#
_entry.id   AF-A0A4U2D039-F1
#
_cell.length_a   1.000
_cell.length_b   1.000
_cell.length_c   1.000
_cell.angle_alpha   90.00
_cell.angle_beta   90.00
_cell.angle_gamma   90.00
#
_symmetry.space_group_name_H-M   'P 1'
#
loop_
_entity.id
_entity.type
_entity.pdbx_description
1 polymer ?
#
loop_
_entity_poly.entity_id
_entity_poly.type
_entity_poly.pdbx_seq_one_letter_code
_entity_poly.pdbx_strand_id
1 'polypeptide(L)'
;PRLGVRGEEIGEERELPLDIGRQAYRLYHSLLQFTPELSLAEFLVKQPQHRAIARRVWTLGNKAMGDIQMNVLHKESLPMHLLRCKLA
;
A
#
# COMPACT_ATOMS: atom_id res chain seq x y z
N PRO A 1 -12.66 -3.27 -14.79
CA PRO A 1 -12.43 -3.63 -13.36
C PRO A 1 -13.65 -3.28 -12.51
N ARG A 2 -13.99 -4.13 -11.54
CA ARG A 2 -15.02 -3.89 -10.54
C ARG A 2 -14.33 -3.77 -9.18
N LEU A 3 -14.83 -2.91 -8.30
CA LEU A 3 -14.47 -2.88 -6.89
C LEU A 3 -15.68 -3.39 -6.12
N GLY A 4 -15.47 -4.43 -5.31
CA GLY A 4 -16.51 -4.96 -4.43
C GLY A 4 -16.47 -4.29 -3.06
N VAL A 5 -17.58 -4.30 -2.34
CA VAL A 5 -17.68 -3.82 -0.96
C VAL A 5 -17.40 -4.98 0.01
N ARG A 6 -16.36 -4.81 0.83
CA ARG A 6 -15.95 -5.80 1.83
C ARG A 6 -17.06 -6.04 2.84
N GLY A 7 -17.34 -7.31 3.16
CA GLY A 7 -18.38 -7.70 4.12
C GLY A 7 -19.82 -7.65 3.57
N GLU A 8 -20.03 -7.06 2.39
CA GLU A 8 -21.34 -7.07 1.69
C GLU A 8 -21.33 -8.04 0.51
N GLU A 9 -20.20 -8.16 -0.17
CA GLU A 9 -20.07 -8.95 -1.38
C GLU A 9 -19.12 -10.14 -1.21
N ILE A 10 -19.41 -11.23 -1.92
CA ILE A 10 -18.57 -12.43 -1.95
C ILE A 10 -17.27 -12.12 -2.71
N GLY A 11 -16.14 -12.66 -2.26
CA GLY A 11 -14.85 -12.53 -2.95
C GLY A 11 -13.78 -11.72 -2.22
N GLU A 12 -13.97 -11.38 -0.93
CA GLU A 12 -12.95 -10.71 -0.10
C GLU A 12 -11.62 -11.49 -0.09
N GLU A 13 -11.66 -12.81 -0.20
CA GLU A 13 -10.47 -13.66 -0.26
C GLU A 13 -9.62 -13.44 -1.53
N ARG A 14 -10.18 -12.76 -2.54
CA ARG A 14 -9.51 -12.40 -3.79
C ARG A 14 -9.17 -10.90 -3.86
N GLU A 15 -9.34 -10.17 -2.76
CA GLU A 15 -9.05 -8.74 -2.71
C GLU A 15 -7.56 -8.47 -3.03
N LEU A 16 -7.33 -7.55 -3.96
CA LEU A 16 -5.98 -7.10 -4.29
C LEU A 16 -5.52 -6.07 -3.25
N PRO A 17 -4.24 -6.09 -2.81
CA PRO A 17 -3.71 -5.18 -1.80
C PRO A 17 -3.43 -3.78 -2.38
N LEU A 18 -4.48 -3.10 -2.84
CA LEU A 18 -4.42 -1.77 -3.46
C LEU A 18 -4.35 -0.63 -2.43
N ASP A 19 -4.31 -0.96 -1.15
CA ASP A 19 -4.30 -0.03 -0.03
C ASP A 19 -2.90 0.50 0.30
N ILE A 20 -2.11 0.83 -0.73
CA ILE A 20 -0.70 1.18 -0.55
C ILE A 20 -0.49 2.35 0.41
N GLY A 21 -1.32 3.40 0.31
CA GLY A 21 -1.28 4.53 1.26
C GLY A 21 -1.50 4.09 2.71
N ARG A 22 -2.44 3.17 2.96
CA ARG A 22 -2.70 2.59 4.30
C ARG A 22 -1.54 1.72 4.77
N GLN A 23 -0.93 0.94 3.88
CA GLN A 23 0.24 0.13 4.20
C GLN A 23 1.46 1.02 4.53
N ALA A 24 1.68 2.08 3.76
CA ALA A 24 2.76 3.05 3.99
C ALA A 24 2.58 3.79 5.32
N TYR A 25 1.35 4.20 5.63
CA TYR A 25 0.99 4.76 6.94
C TYR A 25 1.33 3.81 8.09
N ARG A 26 0.94 2.53 7.99
CA ARG A 26 1.27 1.52 9.00
C ARG A 26 2.77 1.26 9.13
N LEU A 27 3.48 1.22 8.00
CA LEU A 27 4.95 1.11 7.98
C LEU A 27 5.59 2.28 8.73
N TYR A 28 5.19 3.51 8.40
CA TYR A 28 5.70 4.73 9.03
C TYR A 28 5.50 4.69 10.55
N HIS A 29 4.28 4.38 11.01
CA HIS A 29 4.00 4.28 12.44
C HIS A 29 4.74 3.13 13.14
N SER A 30 5.00 2.03 12.45
CA SER A 30 5.82 0.96 13.00
C SER A 30 7.29 1.38 13.13
N LEU A 31 7.84 2.10 12.14
CA LEU A 31 9.20 2.62 12.18
C LEU A 31 9.42 3.58 13.35
N LEU A 32 8.43 4.42 13.69
CA LEU A 32 8.51 5.33 14.84
C LEU A 32 8.66 4.64 16.21
N GLN A 33 8.42 3.33 16.29
CA GLN A 33 8.59 2.54 17.51
C GLN A 33 10.03 2.03 17.70
N PHE A 34 10.91 2.26 16.71
CA PHE A 34 12.30 1.84 16.73
C PHE A 34 13.23 3.04 16.67
N THR A 35 14.50 2.84 17.05
CA THR A 35 15.51 3.90 16.99
C THR A 35 15.89 4.19 15.53
N PRO A 36 16.15 5.45 15.14
CA PRO A 36 16.53 5.81 13.77
C PRO A 36 17.82 5.13 13.26
N GLU A 37 18.68 4.69 14.18
CA GLU A 37 19.95 4.02 13.87
C GLU A 37 19.75 2.53 13.53
N LEU A 38 18.59 1.96 13.85
CA LEU A 38 18.28 0.57 13.54
C LEU A 38 18.24 0.38 12.01
N SER A 39 18.97 -0.60 11.51
CA SER A 39 18.97 -0.86 10.08
C SER A 39 17.61 -1.35 9.59
N LEU A 40 17.27 -1.04 8.34
CA LEU A 40 16.05 -1.56 7.70
C LEU A 40 16.02 -3.09 7.72
N ALA A 41 17.17 -3.76 7.59
CA ALA A 41 17.25 -5.22 7.63
C ALA A 41 16.84 -5.77 9.00
N GLU A 42 17.36 -5.21 10.10
CA GLU A 42 16.99 -5.61 11.46
C GLU A 42 15.52 -5.31 11.76
N PHE A 43 15.02 -4.15 11.33
CA PHE A 43 13.60 -3.83 11.41
C PHE A 43 12.74 -4.89 10.72
N LEU A 44 13.09 -5.31 9.49
CA LEU A 44 12.35 -6.30 8.71
C LEU A 44 12.49 -7.75 9.21
N VAL A 45 13.47 -8.04 10.07
CA VAL A 45 13.52 -9.28 10.84
C VAL A 45 12.49 -9.25 11.98
N LYS A 46 12.36 -8.12 12.67
CA LYS A 46 11.40 -7.93 13.77
C LYS A 46 9.96 -7.73 13.30
N GLN A 47 9.77 -7.09 12.14
CA GLN A 47 8.47 -6.73 11.57
C GLN A 47 8.34 -7.24 10.11
N PRO A 48 8.32 -8.56 9.88
CA PRO A 48 8.36 -9.16 8.54
C PRO A 48 7.15 -8.80 7.66
N GLN A 49 6.01 -8.47 8.24
CA GLN A 49 4.80 -8.04 7.52
C GLN A 49 5.01 -6.76 6.71
N HIS A 50 6.03 -5.96 7.03
CA HIS A 50 6.31 -4.71 6.34
C HIS A 50 7.24 -4.85 5.13
N ARG A 51 7.77 -6.05 4.83
CA ARG A 51 8.76 -6.26 3.74
C ARG A 51 8.30 -5.73 2.38
N ALA A 52 7.08 -6.08 1.97
CA ALA A 52 6.58 -5.71 0.65
C ALA A 52 6.45 -4.18 0.49
N ILE A 53 5.86 -3.53 1.49
CA ILE A 53 5.65 -2.08 1.48
C ILE A 53 6.96 -1.30 1.68
N ALA A 54 7.88 -1.78 2.54
CA ALA A 54 9.19 -1.16 2.73
C ALA A 54 9.98 -1.13 1.42
N ARG A 55 10.04 -2.27 0.71
CA ARG A 55 10.65 -2.33 -0.63
C ARG A 55 9.98 -1.36 -1.60
N ARG A 56 8.66 -1.35 -1.63
CA ARG A 56 7.88 -0.50 -2.55
C ARG A 56 8.17 1.00 -2.31
N VAL A 57 8.06 1.46 -1.06
CA VAL A 57 8.36 2.85 -0.67
C VAL A 57 9.80 3.21 -1.01
N TRP A 58 10.76 2.32 -0.74
CA TRP A 58 12.16 2.53 -1.07
C TRP A 58 12.38 2.73 -2.58
N THR A 59 11.72 1.92 -3.41
CA THR A 59 11.91 1.94 -4.88
C THR A 59 11.09 3.02 -5.60
N LEU A 60 9.85 3.27 -5.16
CA LEU A 60 8.87 4.08 -5.88
C LEU A 60 8.60 5.43 -5.20
N GLY A 61 8.85 5.56 -3.89
CA GLY A 61 8.51 6.75 -3.11
C GLY A 61 9.20 8.03 -3.58
N ASN A 62 10.37 7.89 -4.21
CA ASN A 62 11.15 9.01 -4.77
C ASN A 62 10.89 9.25 -6.27
N LYS A 63 9.89 8.60 -6.86
CA LYS A 63 9.53 8.78 -8.28
C LYS A 63 8.27 9.61 -8.40
N ALA A 64 8.29 10.59 -9.31
CA ALA A 64 7.09 11.33 -9.68
C ALA A 64 6.03 10.32 -10.16
N MET A 65 4.86 10.31 -9.52
CA MET A 65 3.79 9.35 -9.80
C MET A 65 4.24 7.87 -9.70
N GLY A 66 5.21 7.57 -8.82
CA GLY A 66 5.69 6.20 -8.58
C GLY A 66 4.62 5.27 -8.00
N ASP A 67 3.56 5.84 -7.42
CA ASP A 67 2.41 5.11 -6.91
C ASP A 67 1.09 5.81 -7.24
N ILE A 68 -0.01 5.07 -7.08
CA ILE A 68 -1.37 5.58 -7.20
C ILE A 68 -1.61 6.61 -6.09
N GLN A 69 -1.89 7.86 -6.48
CA GLN A 69 -2.07 9.00 -5.55
C GLN A 69 -3.52 9.15 -5.03
N MET A 70 -4.44 8.28 -5.45
CA MET A 70 -5.83 8.29 -4.98
C MET A 70 -6.04 7.29 -3.84
N ASN A 71 -7.00 7.57 -2.96
CA ASN A 71 -7.47 6.60 -1.99
C ASN A 71 -8.38 5.56 -2.68
N VAL A 72 -7.80 4.45 -3.12
CA VAL A 72 -8.52 3.37 -3.81
C VAL A 72 -9.59 2.73 -2.93
N LEU A 73 -9.41 2.76 -1.61
CA LEU A 73 -10.35 2.21 -0.63
C LEU A 73 -11.54 3.12 -0.32
N HIS A 74 -11.54 4.35 -0.82
CA HIS A 74 -12.65 5.25 -0.59
C HIS A 74 -13.94 4.68 -1.21
N LYS A 75 -15.07 4.78 -0.50
CA LYS A 75 -16.37 4.24 -0.97
C LYS A 75 -16.81 4.78 -2.34
N GLU A 76 -16.40 6.00 -2.69
CA GLU A 76 -16.71 6.64 -3.97
C GLU A 76 -15.60 6.45 -5.02
N SER A 77 -14.59 5.61 -4.74
CA SER A 77 -13.52 5.29 -5.68
C SER A 77 -14.07 4.53 -6.88
N LEU A 78 -13.99 5.13 -8.07
CA LEU A 78 -14.45 4.49 -9.30
C LEU A 78 -13.36 3.59 -9.90
N PRO A 79 -13.66 2.33 -10.27
CA PRO A 79 -12.69 1.44 -10.90
C PRO A 79 -12.05 1.99 -12.18
N MET A 80 -12.74 2.91 -12.87
CA MET A 80 -12.23 3.58 -14.08
C MET A 80 -11.00 4.45 -13.79
N HIS A 81 -10.85 4.99 -12.58
CA HIS A 81 -9.67 5.77 -12.20
C HIS A 81 -8.40 4.92 -12.21
N LEU A 82 -8.49 3.64 -11.84
CA LEU A 82 -7.36 2.70 -11.91
C LEU A 82 -6.97 2.34 -13.34
N LEU A 83 -7.92 2.35 -14.30
CA LEU A 83 -7.62 2.08 -15.70
C LEU A 83 -6.74 3.17 -16.32
N ARG A 84 -6.95 4.43 -15.92
CA ARG A 84 -6.14 5.57 -16.40
C ARG A 84 -4.67 5.43 -15.99
N CYS A 85 -4.38 4.75 -14.88
CA CYS A 85 -3.03 4.49 -14.42
C CYS A 85 -2.27 3.43 -15.24
N LYS A 86 -2.94 2.71 -16.16
CA LYS A 86 -2.30 1.71 -17.04
C LYS A 86 -1.88 2.24 -18.41
N LEU A 87 -2.16 3.50 -18.74
CA LEU A 87 -1.99 4.06 -20.08
C LEU A 87 -0.60 4.72 -20.31
N ALA A 88 0.42 4.31 -19.56
CA ALA A 88 1.80 4.76 -19.73
C ALA A 88 2.61 3.74 -20.54
#